data_AF-X0TI72-F1
#
_entry.id   AF-X0TI72-F1
#
_cell.length_a   1.000
_cell.length_b   1.000
_cell.length_c   1.000
_cell.angle_alpha   90.00
_cell.angle_beta   90.00
_cell.angle_gamma   90.00
#
_symmetry.space_group_name_H-M   'P 1'
#
loop_
_entity.id
_entity.type
_entity.pdbx_description
1 polymer ?
#
loop_
_entity_poly.entity_id
_entity_poly.type
_entity_poly.pdbx_seq_one_letter_code
_entity_poly.pdbx_strand_id
1 'polypeptide(L)' 'MGYCLARAAQKAGHKVTLVSTSDLQPPVGVDFVGLDSAAEMFAAVKKF' A
#
# COMPACT_ATOMS: atom_id res chain seq x y z
N MET A 1 7.12 -8.33 -0.67
CA MET A 1 5.95 -9.25 -0.60
C MET A 1 4.60 -8.54 -0.41
N GLY A 2 4.52 -7.41 0.30
CA GLY A 2 3.23 -6.72 0.54
C GLY A 2 2.41 -6.36 -0.71
N TYR A 3 3.06 -6.05 -1.83
CA TYR A 3 2.40 -5.76 -3.11
C TYR A 3 1.61 -6.96 -3.67
N CYS A 4 2.14 -8.18 -3.53
CA CYS A 4 1.46 -9.39 -3.97
C CYS A 4 0.18 -9.63 -3.14
N LEU A 5 0.26 -9.37 -1.83
CA LEU A 5 -0.87 -9.47 -0.93
C LEU A 5 -1.94 -8.43 -1.24
N ALA A 6 -1.54 -7.18 -1.46
CA ALA A 6 -2.43 -6.09 -1.84
C ALA A 6 -3.17 -6.40 -3.15
N ARG A 7 -2.45 -6.95 -4.13
CA ARG A 7 -3.05 -7.40 -5.39
C ARG A 7 -4.03 -8.56 -5.20
N ALA A 8 -3.70 -9.53 -4.35
CA ALA A 8 -4.58 -10.67 -4.08
C ALA A 8 -5.87 -10.22 -3.38
N ALA A 9 -5.76 -9.35 -2.37
CA ALA A 9 -6.91 -8.79 -1.66
C ALA A 9 -7.80 -7.95 -2.58
N GLN A 10 -7.20 -7.14 -3.46
CA GLN A 10 -7.95 -6.37 -4.45
C GLN A 10 -8.70 -7.27 -5.45
N LYS A 11 -8.05 -8.33 -5.95
CA LYS A 11 -8.70 -9.33 -6.81
C LYS A 11 -9.85 -10.07 -6.13
N ALA A 12 -9.79 -10.23 -4.81
CA ALA A 12 -10.88 -10.78 -4.01
C ALA A 12 -12.03 -9.78 -3.80
N GLY A 13 -11.95 -8.57 -4.36
CA GLY A 13 -13.00 -7.54 -4.29
C GLY A 13 -12.88 -6.62 -3.07
N HIS A 14 -11.80 -6.70 -2.31
CA HIS A 14 -11.58 -5.79 -1.18
C HIS A 14 -11.09 -4.43 -1.65
N LYS A 15 -11.51 -3.38 -0.94
CA LYS A 15 -10.88 -2.05 -1.07
C LYS A 15 -9.56 -2.07 -0.32
N VAL A 16 -8.46 -1.86 -1.04
CA VAL A 16 -7.10 -1.98 -0.49
C VAL A 16 -6.38 -0.65 -0.62
N THR A 17 -5.79 -0.20 0.48
CA THR A 17 -4.81 0.89 0.51
C THR A 17 -3.42 0.31 0.78
N LEU A 18 -2.49 0.49 -0.15
CA LEU A 18 -1.11 0.06 -0.04
C LEU A 18 -0.24 1.25 0.38
N VAL A 19 0.25 1.22 1.61
CA VAL A 19 1.24 2.18 2.14
C VAL A 19 2.63 1.57 1.96
N SER A 20 3.54 2.23 1.23
CA SER A 20 4.88 1.69 0.98
C SER A 20 5.92 2.77 0.75
N THR A 21 7.16 2.46 1.11
CA THR A 21 8.35 3.26 0.80
C THR A 21 9.17 2.69 -0.36
N SER A 22 8.65 1.65 -1.03
CA SER A 22 9.36 1.02 -2.15
C SER A 22 8.97 1.68 -3.46
N ASP A 23 9.95 1.92 -4.32
CA ASP A 23 9.78 2.45 -5.68
C ASP A 23 9.20 1.43 -6.69
N LEU A 24 8.56 0.38 -6.17
CA LEU A 24 7.92 -0.65 -6.97
C LEU A 24 6.61 -0.12 -7.54
N GLN A 25 6.31 -0.50 -8.77
CA GLN A 25 5.07 -0.06 -9.40
C GLN A 25 3.85 -0.65 -8.66
N PRO A 26 2.90 0.19 -8.20
CA PRO A 26 1.74 -0.29 -7.45
C PRO A 26 0.82 -1.15 -8.31
N PRO A 27 0.14 -2.16 -7.71
CA PRO A 27 -0.81 -2.97 -8.44
C PRO A 27 -2.01 -2.14 -8.92
N VAL A 28 -2.46 -2.36 -10.15
CA VAL A 28 -3.60 -1.64 -10.75
C VAL A 28 -4.85 -1.80 -9.89
N GLY A 29 -5.50 -0.68 -9.57
CA GLY A 29 -6.76 -0.63 -8.81
C GLY A 29 -6.61 -0.76 -7.29
N VAL A 30 -5.40 -0.58 -6.76
CA VAL A 30 -5.12 -0.41 -5.32
C VAL A 30 -4.83 1.07 -5.06
N ASP A 31 -5.37 1.63 -3.98
CA ASP A 31 -5.07 2.99 -3.56
C ASP A 31 -3.63 3.01 -3.00
N PHE A 32 -2.74 3.83 -3.57
CA PHE A 32 -1.31 3.82 -3.21
C PHE A 32 -0.88 5.07 -2.45
N VAL A 33 -0.18 4.88 -1.34
CA VAL A 33 0.45 5.94 -0.55
C VAL A 33 1.95 5.68 -0.50
N GLY A 34 2.69 6.41 -1.34
CA GLY A 34 4.16 6.40 -1.37
C GLY A 34 4.74 7.34 -0.31
N LEU A 35 5.79 6.91 0.37
CA LEU A 35 6.47 7.64 1.45
C LEU A 35 7.98 7.42 1.37
N ASP A 36 8.78 8.33 1.93
CA ASP A 36 10.25 8.22 1.83
C ASP A 36 10.90 7.71 3.12
N SER A 37 10.20 7.78 4.25
CA SER A 37 10.75 7.44 5.56
C SER A 37 9.87 6.53 6.40
N ALA A 38 10.51 5.78 7.31
CA ALA A 38 9.81 4.95 8.29
C ALA A 38 8.96 5.79 9.26
N ALA A 39 9.40 7.02 9.57
CA ALA A 39 8.66 7.95 10.41
C ALA A 39 7.34 8.37 9.76
N GLU A 40 7.37 8.69 8.47
CA GLU A 40 6.17 8.97 7.69
C GLU A 40 5.27 7.74 7.59
N MET A 41 5.83 6.55 7.36
CA MET A 41 5.05 5.30 7.33
C MET A 41 4.29 5.09 8.64
N PHE A 42 4.95 5.30 9.78
CA PHE A 42 4.32 5.19 11.09
C PHE A 42 3.19 6.22 11.29
N ALA A 43 3.40 7.47 10.86
CA ALA A 43 2.38 8.50 10.92
C ALA A 43 1.20 8.22 9.96
N ALA A 44 1.47 7.64 8.78
CA ALA A 44 0.47 7.32 7.78
C ALA A 44 -0.44 6.16 8.23
N VAL A 45 0.13 5.09 8.78
CA VAL A 45 -0.64 3.94 9.26
C VAL A 45 -1.59 4.31 10.39
N LYS A 46 -1.27 5.33 11.22
CA LYS A 46 -2.16 5.82 12.28
C LYS A 46 -3.40 6.59 11.79
N LYS A 47 -3.47 6.92 10.51
CA LYS A 47 -4.59 7.67 9.92
C LYS A 47 -5.68 6.77 9.30
N PHE A 48 -5.48 5.45 9.33
CA PHE A 48 -6.40 4.43 8.83
C PHE A 48 -6.86 3.53 9.98
#